data_AF-A0A443QWM8-F1
#
_entry.id   AF-A0A443QWM8-F1
#
_cell.length_a   1.000
_cell.length_b   1.000
_cell.length_c   1.000
_cell.angle_alpha   90.00
_cell.angle_beta   90.00
_cell.angle_gamma   90.00
#
_symmetry.space_group_name_H-M   'P 1'
#
loop_
_entity.id
_entity.type
_entity.pdbx_description
1 polymer ?
#
loop_
_entity_poly.entity_id
_entity_poly.type
_entity_poly.pdbx_seq_one_letter_code
_entity_poly.pdbx_strand_id
1 'polypeptide(L)'
;MNVRSNTFEIRCEGRQLSEVATALLQSILFYRTYGKVRCASPTLVESVNRDVRDFVDKLRESEEQCGTLHLEFYCKRKGRVWPINETPLIWEIWILKFDCGNQDKQKERIEDVLFEKLLTIIQIINSSKCYLPQMPNRDHLDTVFDTSHADAQPYIYKVLLYSYFSLKNNNFT
;
A
#
# COMPACT_ATOMS: atom_id res chain seq x y z
N MET A 1 3.49 8.92 18.55
CA MET A 1 3.82 8.84 17.11
C MET A 1 2.52 9.05 16.37
N ASN A 2 2.39 10.13 15.60
CA ASN A 2 1.19 10.33 14.78
C ASN A 2 1.32 9.45 13.54
N VAL A 3 0.33 8.61 13.27
CA VAL A 3 0.30 7.77 12.08
C VAL A 3 0.27 8.69 10.85
N ARG A 4 1.22 8.52 9.92
CA ARG A 4 1.18 9.23 8.65
C ARG A 4 0.23 8.49 7.71
N SER A 5 -0.69 9.21 7.09
CA SER A 5 -1.59 8.67 6.07
C SER A 5 -1.43 9.43 4.76
N ASN A 6 -1.27 8.70 3.66
CA ASN A 6 -1.20 9.25 2.31
C ASN A 6 -2.29 8.59 1.46
N THR A 7 -3.17 9.39 0.85
CA THR A 7 -4.31 8.87 0.08
C THR A 7 -4.17 9.24 -1.39
N PHE A 8 -4.28 8.24 -2.27
CA PHE A 8 -4.42 8.43 -3.70
C PHE A 8 -5.77 7.94 -4.18
N GLU A 9 -6.35 8.69 -5.10
CA GLU A 9 -7.56 8.30 -5.82
C GLU A 9 -7.18 8.10 -7.28
N ILE A 10 -7.55 6.94 -7.81
CA ILE A 10 -7.20 6.50 -9.16
C ILE A 10 -8.47 6.03 -9.85
N ARG A 11 -8.70 6.58 -11.05
CA ARG A 11 -9.69 6.07 -11.99
C ARG A 11 -8.96 5.35 -13.11
N CYS A 12 -9.31 4.09 -13.33
CA CYS A 12 -8.71 3.27 -14.38
C CYS A 12 -9.70 2.23 -14.85
N GLU A 13 -9.47 1.64 -16.01
CA GLU A 13 -10.30 0.53 -16.45
C GLU A 13 -10.03 -0.73 -15.61
N GLY A 14 -11.04 -1.59 -15.45
CA GLY A 14 -10.89 -2.85 -14.71
C GLY A 14 -9.78 -3.78 -15.25
N ARG A 15 -9.44 -3.68 -16.55
CA ARG A 15 -8.30 -4.40 -17.15
C ARG A 15 -6.93 -3.83 -16.73
N GLN A 16 -6.85 -2.54 -16.39
CA GLN A 16 -5.63 -1.84 -16.00
C GLN A 16 -5.35 -1.97 -14.50
N LEU A 17 -6.39 -2.21 -13.69
CA LEU A 17 -6.34 -2.25 -12.23
C LEU A 17 -5.15 -3.02 -11.65
N SER A 18 -4.91 -4.24 -12.15
CA SER A 18 -3.85 -5.11 -11.63
C SER A 18 -2.47 -4.47 -11.80
N GLU A 19 -2.20 -3.91 -12.98
CA GLU A 19 -0.91 -3.29 -13.31
C GLU A 19 -0.72 -1.99 -12.52
N VAL A 20 -1.76 -1.17 -12.43
CA VAL A 20 -1.75 0.11 -11.71
C VAL A 20 -1.53 -0.11 -10.21
N ALA A 21 -2.28 -1.04 -9.58
CA ALA A 21 -2.14 -1.37 -8.17
C ALA A 21 -0.74 -1.93 -7.86
N THR A 22 -0.24 -2.82 -8.71
CA THR A 22 1.10 -3.40 -8.57
C THR A 22 2.18 -2.32 -8.68
N ALA A 23 2.10 -1.43 -9.68
CA ALA A 23 3.08 -0.37 -9.89
C ALA A 23 3.17 0.57 -8.68
N LEU A 24 2.04 0.99 -8.12
CA LEU A 24 2.00 1.86 -6.94
C LEU A 24 2.55 1.16 -5.70
N LEU A 25 2.13 -0.08 -5.43
CA LEU A 25 2.59 -0.85 -4.27
C LEU A 25 4.08 -1.15 -4.32
N GLN A 26 4.57 -1.64 -5.47
CA GLN A 26 5.98 -1.93 -5.65
C GLN A 26 6.84 -0.68 -5.52
N SER A 27 6.36 0.47 -6.02
CA SER A 27 7.07 1.74 -5.88
C SER A 27 7.17 2.18 -4.42
N ILE A 28 6.10 2.06 -3.64
CA ILE A 28 6.13 2.38 -2.21
C ILE A 28 7.06 1.41 -1.45
N LEU A 29 6.94 0.11 -1.71
CA LEU A 29 7.75 -0.94 -1.08
C LEU A 29 9.24 -0.82 -1.42
N PHE A 30 9.57 -0.39 -2.65
CA PHE A 30 10.95 -0.13 -3.06
C PHE A 30 11.65 0.85 -2.11
N TYR A 31 10.97 1.94 -1.74
CA TYR A 31 11.48 2.94 -0.80
C TYR A 31 11.33 2.56 0.69
N ARG A 32 10.75 1.39 0.97
CA ARG A 32 10.50 0.86 2.30
C ARG A 32 11.19 -0.49 2.54
N THR A 33 12.18 -0.79 1.69
CA THR A 33 12.97 -2.01 1.75
C THR A 33 14.45 -1.69 1.89
N TYR A 34 15.09 -2.25 2.91
CA TYR A 34 16.53 -2.18 3.15
C TYR A 34 17.23 -3.40 2.55
N GLY A 35 18.55 -3.29 2.34
CA GLY A 35 19.40 -4.36 1.82
C GLY A 35 19.74 -4.21 0.34
N LYS A 36 20.58 -5.13 -0.17
CA LYS A 36 21.18 -5.11 -1.51
C LYS A 36 20.07 -5.12 -2.57
N VAL A 37 19.66 -3.93 -2.97
CA VAL A 37 18.51 -3.65 -3.84
C VAL A 37 18.56 -4.53 -5.08
N ARG A 38 17.84 -5.65 -5.03
CA ARG A 38 17.24 -6.22 -6.21
C ARG A 38 15.75 -5.98 -6.04
N CYS A 39 15.20 -5.00 -6.76
CA CYS A 39 13.75 -4.81 -6.92
C CYS A 39 13.04 -6.07 -7.47
N ALA A 40 13.80 -7.12 -7.78
CA ALA A 40 13.35 -8.42 -8.22
C ALA A 40 13.57 -9.48 -7.13
N SER A 41 13.26 -9.19 -5.85
CA SER A 41 13.09 -10.28 -4.88
C SER A 41 11.88 -11.09 -5.30
N PRO A 42 12.04 -12.34 -5.78
CA PRO A 42 10.91 -13.09 -6.33
C PRO A 42 9.85 -13.35 -5.26
N THR A 43 10.29 -13.52 -4.00
CA THR A 43 9.41 -13.76 -2.87
C THR A 43 8.58 -12.53 -2.49
N LEU A 44 9.19 -11.34 -2.49
CA LEU A 44 8.47 -10.09 -2.24
C LEU A 44 7.49 -9.77 -3.38
N VAL A 45 7.94 -9.91 -4.63
CA VAL A 45 7.10 -9.69 -5.82
C VAL A 45 5.90 -10.64 -5.83
N GLU A 46 6.11 -11.94 -5.55
CA GLU A 46 5.02 -12.91 -5.51
C GLU A 46 4.02 -12.60 -4.38
N SER A 47 4.51 -12.17 -3.21
CA SER A 47 3.61 -11.77 -2.11
C SER A 47 2.74 -10.59 -2.49
N VAL A 48 3.33 -9.54 -3.09
CA VAL A 48 2.57 -8.37 -3.56
C VAL A 48 1.59 -8.74 -4.66
N ASN A 49 2.00 -9.56 -5.62
CA ASN A 49 1.14 -10.00 -6.72
C ASN A 49 -0.03 -10.86 -6.23
N ARG A 50 0.17 -11.69 -5.19
CA ARG A 50 -0.93 -12.42 -4.54
C ARG A 50 -1.92 -11.44 -3.91
N ASP A 51 -1.44 -10.49 -3.11
CA ASP A 51 -2.33 -9.54 -2.42
C ASP A 51 -3.10 -8.63 -3.42
N VAL A 52 -2.46 -8.24 -4.54
CA VAL A 52 -3.12 -7.52 -5.65
C VAL A 52 -4.14 -8.38 -6.39
N ARG A 53 -3.84 -9.66 -6.66
CA ARG A 53 -4.81 -10.58 -7.29
C ARG A 53 -6.06 -10.71 -6.42
N ASP A 54 -5.89 -10.96 -5.13
CA ASP A 54 -6.99 -11.05 -4.18
C ASP A 54 -7.85 -9.77 -4.14
N PHE A 55 -7.21 -8.60 -4.31
CA PHE A 55 -7.92 -7.33 -4.44
C PHE A 55 -8.70 -7.19 -5.73
N VAL A 56 -8.05 -7.47 -6.86
CA VAL A 56 -8.64 -7.37 -8.20
C VAL A 56 -9.85 -8.29 -8.31
N ASP A 57 -9.74 -9.53 -7.82
CA ASP A 57 -10.81 -10.51 -7.87
C ASP A 57 -12.01 -10.05 -7.03
N LYS A 58 -11.79 -9.59 -5.79
CA LYS A 58 -12.84 -9.02 -4.94
C LYS A 58 -13.48 -7.77 -5.55
N LEU A 59 -12.70 -6.92 -6.22
CA LEU A 59 -13.23 -5.72 -6.86
C LEU A 59 -14.09 -6.05 -8.09
N ARG A 60 -13.68 -7.05 -8.87
CA ARG A 60 -14.43 -7.52 -10.05
C ARG A 60 -15.77 -8.15 -9.69
N GLU A 61 -15.84 -8.82 -8.53
CA GLU A 61 -17.08 -9.37 -7.99
C GLU A 61 -18.02 -8.29 -7.41
N SER A 62 -17.53 -7.07 -7.21
CA SER A 62 -18.32 -5.97 -6.66
C SER A 62 -19.12 -5.23 -7.74
N GLU A 63 -20.41 -5.03 -7.50
CA GLU A 63 -21.30 -4.26 -8.39
C GLU A 63 -20.84 -2.79 -8.55
N GLU A 64 -20.25 -2.21 -7.51
CA GLU A 64 -19.81 -0.81 -7.49
C GLU A 64 -18.54 -0.58 -8.32
N GLN A 65 -17.75 -1.63 -8.55
CA GLN A 65 -16.43 -1.56 -9.17
C GLN A 65 -15.50 -0.53 -8.50
N CYS A 66 -15.70 -0.27 -7.20
CA CYS A 66 -14.93 0.67 -6.38
C CYS A 66 -14.37 0.00 -5.12
N GLY A 67 -13.12 0.29 -4.78
CA GLY A 67 -12.45 -0.37 -3.66
C GLY A 67 -11.17 0.32 -3.22
N THR A 68 -10.80 0.12 -1.95
CA THR A 68 -9.62 0.69 -1.34
C THR A 68 -8.64 -0.42 -0.96
N LEU A 69 -7.39 -0.22 -1.34
CA LEU A 69 -6.25 -1.01 -0.89
C LEU A 69 -5.43 -0.18 0.10
N HIS A 70 -5.22 -0.70 1.29
CA HIS A 70 -4.36 -0.11 2.31
C HIS A 70 -3.04 -0.87 2.35
N LEU A 71 -1.92 -0.16 2.27
CA LEU A 71 -0.60 -0.66 2.63
C LEU A 71 -0.19 -0.04 3.96
N GLU A 72 -0.22 -0.84 5.03
CA GLU A 72 0.07 -0.39 6.39
C GLU A 72 1.44 -0.89 6.82
N PHE A 73 2.34 0.03 7.17
CA PHE A 73 3.64 -0.28 7.78
C PHE A 73 3.54 -0.15 9.30
N TYR A 74 4.09 -1.13 10.01
CA TYR A 74 3.98 -1.19 11.47
C TYR A 74 5.22 -1.76 12.15
N CYS A 75 5.38 -1.44 13.43
CA CYS A 75 6.36 -2.10 14.30
C CYS A 75 5.64 -3.04 15.28
N LYS A 76 6.20 -4.23 15.51
CA LYS A 76 5.76 -5.11 16.60
C LYS A 76 6.28 -4.56 17.93
N ARG A 77 5.50 -4.69 18.99
CA ARG A 77 5.96 -4.37 20.35
C ARG A 77 6.54 -5.65 20.98
N LYS A 78 7.81 -5.64 21.37
CA LYS A 78 8.40 -6.67 22.25
C LYS A 78 8.38 -6.15 23.68
N GLY A 79 7.56 -6.74 24.54
CA GLY A 79 7.48 -6.38 25.96
C GLY A 79 6.62 -7.38 26.75
N ARG A 80 7.02 -7.69 27.99
CA ARG A 80 6.43 -8.71 28.87
C ARG A 80 5.07 -8.31 29.49
N VAL A 81 4.17 -7.68 28.75
CA VAL A 81 2.88 -7.25 29.32
C VAL A 81 1.77 -8.16 28.81
N TRP A 82 1.72 -9.35 29.40
CA TRP A 82 0.54 -10.20 29.38
C TRP A 82 -0.55 -9.55 30.27
N PRO A 83 -1.83 -9.43 29.86
CA PRO A 83 -2.48 -9.90 28.63
C PRO A 83 -3.19 -8.75 27.90
N ILE A 84 -2.48 -7.66 27.56
CA ILE A 84 -3.09 -6.58 26.77
C ILE A 84 -2.59 -6.75 25.33
N ASN A 85 -3.53 -7.11 24.45
CA ASN A 85 -3.36 -7.27 23.00
C ASN A 85 -2.14 -6.53 22.45
N GLU A 86 -1.24 -7.28 21.80
CA GLU A 86 -0.08 -6.78 21.07
C GLU A 86 -0.55 -5.97 19.84
N THR A 87 -1.18 -4.82 20.06
CA THR A 87 -1.62 -3.96 18.96
C THR A 87 -0.37 -3.41 18.27
N PRO A 88 -0.18 -3.71 16.97
CA PRO A 88 0.98 -3.22 16.24
C PRO A 88 0.97 -1.70 16.19
N LEU A 89 2.15 -1.09 16.29
CA LEU A 89 2.29 0.36 16.14
C LEU A 89 2.40 0.69 14.65
N ILE A 90 1.27 1.02 14.04
CA ILE A 90 1.23 1.52 12.66
C ILE A 90 1.90 2.89 12.64
N TRP A 91 2.85 3.09 11.73
CA TRP A 91 3.60 4.35 11.62
C TRP A 91 3.38 5.05 10.27
N GLU A 92 2.99 4.31 9.23
CA GLU A 92 2.63 4.86 7.93
C GLU A 92 1.55 4.00 7.25
N ILE A 93 0.59 4.67 6.60
CA ILE A 93 -0.48 4.05 5.82
C ILE A 93 -0.53 4.72 4.44
N TRP A 94 -0.57 3.90 3.40
CA TRP A 94 -0.87 4.33 2.04
C TRP A 94 -2.23 3.79 1.64
N ILE A 95 -3.15 4.69 1.30
CA ILE A 95 -4.55 4.39 0.96
C ILE A 95 -4.72 4.60 -0.54
N LEU A 96 -4.87 3.52 -1.29
CA LEU A 96 -5.07 3.54 -2.74
C LEU A 96 -6.54 3.25 -3.03
N LYS A 97 -7.28 4.28 -3.43
CA LYS A 97 -8.68 4.17 -3.83
C LYS A 97 -8.79 4.00 -5.33
N PHE A 98 -9.47 2.95 -5.76
CA PHE A 98 -9.71 2.63 -7.16
C PHE A 98 -11.20 2.77 -7.47
N ASP A 99 -11.49 3.51 -8.54
CA ASP A 99 -12.81 3.59 -9.18
C ASP A 99 -12.65 3.06 -10.60
N CYS A 100 -13.10 1.82 -10.80
CA CYS A 100 -13.12 1.13 -12.09
C CYS A 100 -14.47 1.27 -12.81
N GLY A 101 -15.34 2.15 -12.31
CA GLY A 101 -16.67 2.36 -12.87
C GLY A 101 -16.66 3.09 -14.22
N ASN A 102 -17.87 3.46 -14.65
CA ASN A 102 -18.23 3.91 -16.00
C ASN A 102 -17.11 4.59 -16.83
N GLN A 103 -16.64 3.89 -17.86
CA GLN A 103 -15.49 4.27 -18.71
C GLN A 103 -15.68 5.61 -19.44
N ASP A 104 -16.92 6.01 -19.73
CA ASP A 104 -17.25 7.27 -20.40
C ASP A 104 -16.78 8.53 -19.63
N LYS A 105 -16.46 8.40 -18.33
CA LYS A 105 -15.96 9.51 -17.50
C LYS A 105 -14.44 9.55 -17.40
N GLN A 106 -13.73 8.60 -17.99
CA GLN A 106 -12.27 8.56 -17.96
C GLN A 106 -11.69 9.50 -19.02
N LYS A 107 -11.38 10.74 -18.60
CA LYS A 107 -10.77 11.77 -19.47
C LYS A 107 -9.25 11.75 -19.48
N GLU A 108 -8.64 11.19 -18.43
CA GLU A 108 -7.19 11.19 -18.22
C GLU A 108 -6.59 9.85 -18.65
N ARG A 109 -5.41 9.93 -19.29
CA ARG A 109 -4.62 8.76 -19.65
C ARG A 109 -4.02 8.15 -18.39
N ILE A 110 -4.09 6.82 -18.27
CA ILE A 110 -3.63 6.14 -17.06
C ILE A 110 -2.12 6.31 -16.83
N GLU A 111 -1.36 6.47 -17.90
CA GLU A 111 0.09 6.70 -17.86
C GLU A 111 0.41 8.04 -17.19
N ASP A 112 -0.38 9.08 -17.48
CA ASP A 112 -0.22 10.41 -16.88
C ASP A 112 -0.59 10.36 -15.39
N VAL A 113 -1.70 9.69 -15.05
CA VAL A 113 -2.11 9.47 -13.66
C VAL A 113 -1.04 8.72 -12.87
N LEU A 114 -0.51 7.63 -13.42
CA LEU A 114 0.57 6.87 -12.79
C LEU A 114 1.82 7.72 -12.61
N PHE A 115 2.24 8.46 -13.65
CA PHE A 115 3.41 9.33 -13.58
C PHE A 115 3.28 10.34 -12.44
N GLU A 116 2.13 11.02 -12.32
CA GLU A 116 1.88 11.96 -11.24
C GLU A 116 1.90 11.28 -9.85
N LYS A 117 1.25 10.12 -9.69
CA LYS A 117 1.24 9.41 -8.40
C LYS A 117 2.63 8.93 -8.02
N LEU A 118 3.42 8.43 -8.97
CA LEU A 118 4.80 8.00 -8.74
C LEU A 118 5.70 9.16 -8.31
N LEU A 119 5.62 10.30 -9.00
CA LEU A 119 6.33 11.51 -8.57
C LEU A 119 5.89 11.95 -7.17
N THR A 120 4.60 11.88 -6.87
CA THR A 120 4.06 12.21 -5.55
C THR A 120 4.60 11.28 -4.47
N ILE A 121 4.70 9.97 -4.73
CA ILE A 121 5.35 9.00 -3.81
C ILE A 121 6.78 9.46 -3.50
N ILE A 122 7.56 9.76 -4.53
CA ILE A 122 8.96 10.19 -4.38
C ILE A 122 9.04 11.46 -3.52
N GLN A 123 8.18 12.45 -3.76
CA GLN A 123 8.13 13.69 -2.98
C GLN A 123 7.74 13.45 -1.52
N ILE A 124 6.73 12.61 -1.26
CA ILE A 124 6.25 12.27 0.09
C ILE A 124 7.35 11.58 0.89
N ILE A 125 8.07 10.66 0.26
CA ILE A 125 9.10 9.84 0.88
C ILE A 125 10.38 10.65 1.15
N ASN A 126 10.77 11.53 0.23
CA ASN A 126 11.95 12.38 0.40
C ASN A 126 11.67 13.69 1.16
N SER A 127 10.42 13.92 1.55
CA SER A 127 10.06 15.07 2.39
C SER A 127 10.81 15.02 3.73
N SER A 128 11.28 16.17 4.21
CA SER A 128 11.86 16.31 5.56
C SER A 128 10.92 15.90 6.69
N LYS A 129 9.62 15.81 6.42
CA LYS A 129 8.58 15.32 7.34
C LYS A 129 8.42 13.81 7.33
N CYS A 130 9.16 13.09 6.49
CA CYS A 130 9.09 11.63 6.42
C CYS A 130 9.69 11.01 7.68
N TYR A 131 8.86 10.27 8.41
CA TYR A 131 9.28 9.48 9.55
C TYR A 131 9.75 8.10 9.08
N LEU A 132 10.82 7.59 9.69
CA LEU A 132 11.22 6.20 9.61
C LEU A 132 11.37 5.67 11.05
N PRO A 133 11.00 4.39 11.31
CA PRO A 133 11.30 3.74 12.58
C PRO A 133 12.78 3.87 12.94
N GLN A 134 13.06 4.01 14.24
CA GLN A 134 14.44 3.95 14.72
C GLN A 134 15.05 2.60 14.35
N MET A 135 16.30 2.62 13.91
CA MET A 135 17.00 1.39 13.52
C MET A 135 17.13 0.48 14.75
N PRO A 136 16.58 -0.74 14.70
CA PRO A 136 16.67 -1.67 15.82
C PRO A 136 18.09 -2.23 15.96
N ASN A 137 18.38 -2.78 17.15
CA ASN A 137 19.53 -3.66 17.31
C ASN A 137 19.24 -5.05 16.71
N ARG A 138 20.25 -5.92 16.69
CA ARG A 138 20.15 -7.27 16.11
C ARG A 138 19.03 -8.12 16.74
N ASP A 139 18.82 -8.00 18.05
CA ASP A 139 17.85 -8.80 18.81
C ASP A 139 16.39 -8.36 18.58
N HIS A 140 16.20 -7.17 18.02
CA HIS A 140 14.90 -6.55 17.76
C HIS A 140 14.65 -6.29 16.28
N LEU A 141 15.48 -6.83 15.39
CA LEU A 141 15.38 -6.63 13.95
C LEU A 141 13.99 -7.03 13.40
N ASP A 142 13.47 -8.16 13.88
CA ASP A 142 12.17 -8.75 13.54
C ASP A 142 10.94 -7.97 14.08
N THR A 143 11.18 -6.90 14.85
CA THR A 143 10.14 -5.98 15.34
C THR A 143 9.89 -4.80 14.42
N VAL A 144 10.84 -4.52 13.51
CA VAL A 144 10.78 -3.39 12.57
C VAL A 144 10.79 -3.88 11.12
N PHE A 145 11.54 -4.96 10.82
CA PHE A 145 11.69 -5.51 9.49
C PHE A 145 11.11 -6.91 9.35
N ASP A 146 10.62 -7.23 8.16
CA ASP A 146 10.39 -8.60 7.75
C ASP A 146 11.73 -9.26 7.43
N THR A 147 11.99 -10.39 8.08
CA THR A 147 13.23 -11.17 7.96
C THR A 147 13.01 -12.50 7.24
N SER A 148 11.80 -12.72 6.71
CA SER A 148 11.45 -13.95 5.97
C SER A 148 12.01 -13.98 4.55
N HIS A 149 12.41 -12.83 4.00
CA HIS A 149 12.98 -12.70 2.68
C HIS A 149 14.51 -12.86 2.72
N ALA A 150 15.06 -13.73 1.86
CA ALA A 150 16.49 -14.02 1.83
C ALA A 150 17.33 -12.90 1.15
N ASP A 151 16.71 -12.09 0.29
CA ASP A 151 17.37 -11.14 -0.61
C ASP A 151 16.85 -9.70 -0.51
N ALA A 152 15.88 -9.46 0.38
CA ALA A 152 15.29 -8.15 0.66
C ALA A 152 14.96 -8.05 2.14
N GLN A 153 14.86 -6.84 2.67
CA GLN A 153 14.46 -6.61 4.06
C GLN A 153 13.45 -5.46 4.15
N PRO A 154 12.18 -5.68 3.77
CA PRO A 154 11.14 -4.67 3.88
C PRO A 154 10.85 -4.35 5.35
N TYR A 155 10.42 -3.12 5.63
CA TYR A 155 9.70 -2.86 6.87
C TYR A 155 8.49 -3.79 6.97
N ILE A 156 8.10 -4.18 8.18
CA ILE A 156 6.92 -5.04 8.35
C ILE A 156 5.70 -4.28 7.83
N TYR A 157 4.99 -4.91 6.90
CA TYR A 157 3.81 -4.35 6.27
C TYR A 157 2.68 -5.38 6.21
N LYS A 158 1.47 -4.88 5.97
CA LYS A 158 0.32 -5.69 5.57
C LYS A 158 -0.49 -4.96 4.51
N VAL A 159 -1.06 -5.72 3.59
CA VAL A 159 -2.01 -5.23 2.60
C VAL A 159 -3.43 -5.57 3.08
N LEU A 160 -4.29 -4.57 3.22
CA LEU A 160 -5.69 -4.74 3.61
C LEU A 160 -6.61 -4.23 2.51
N LEU A 161 -7.70 -4.95 2.30
CA LEU A 161 -8.61 -4.74 1.17
C LEU A 161 -9.99 -4.40 1.71
N TYR A 162 -10.54 -3.29 1.24
CA TYR A 162 -11.87 -2.81 1.62
C TYR A 162 -12.69 -2.46 0.39
N SER A 163 -13.80 -3.14 0.16
CA SER A 163 -14.85 -2.62 -0.73
C SER A 163 -15.52 -1.42 -0.05
N TYR A 164 -15.79 -0.35 -0.79
CA TYR A 164 -16.59 0.75 -0.26
C TYR A 164 -17.58 1.24 -1.30
N PHE A 165 -18.74 1.69 -0.83
CA PHE A 165 -19.78 2.24 -1.69
C PHE A 165 -19.33 3.58 -2.25
N SER A 166 -19.37 3.71 -3.57
CA SER A 166 -19.28 5.03 -4.19
C SER A 166 -20.61 5.73 -3.91
N LEU A 167 -20.62 6.83 -3.16
CA LEU A 167 -21.79 7.70 -3.03
C LEU A 167 -22.06 8.41 -4.38
N LYS A 168 -22.48 7.65 -5.41
CA LYS A 168 -23.05 8.19 -6.63
C LYS A 168 -24.50 8.53 -6.31
N ASN A 169 -24.71 9.77 -5.86
CA ASN A 169 -25.93 10.60 -5.88
C ASN A 169 -26.19 11.30 -4.55
N ASN A 170 -25.59 12.48 -4.39
CA ASN A 170 -26.22 13.58 -3.64
C ASN A 170 -26.28 14.80 -4.55
N ASN A 171 -27.03 14.67 -5.65
CA ASN A 171 -27.77 15.81 -6.20
C ASN A 171 -29.16 15.73 -5.57
N PHE A 172 -29.31 16.33 -4.39
CA PHE A 172 -30.63 16.76 -3.97
C PHE A 172 -30.98 17.98 -4.82
N THR A 173 -32.12 17.84 -5.52
CA THR A 173 -32.97 18.86 -6.17
C THR A 173 -32.56 20.31 -6.03
#